data_AF-A0A2S9GBM5-F1
#
_entry.id   AF-A0A2S9GBM5-F1
#
_cell.length_a   1.000
_cell.length_b   1.000
_cell.length_c   1.000
_cell.angle_alpha   90.00
_cell.angle_beta   90.00
_cell.angle_gamma   90.00
#
_symmetry.space_group_name_H-M   'P 1'
#
loop_
_entity.id
_entity.type
_entity.pdbx_description
1 polymer ?
#
loop_
_entity_poly.entity_id
_entity_poly.type
_entity_poly.pdbx_seq_one_letter_code
_entity_poly.pdbx_strand_id
1 'polypeptide(L)' 'NVVSDGLNVVLPAAATGFADQLRRAGFLPVGVDLSELLKGGGSVKCCTLEVHP' A
#
# COMPACT_ATOMS: atom_id res chain seq x y z
N ASN A 1 5.03 -1.55 -4.69
CA ASN A 1 5.43 -1.79 -3.29
C ASN A 1 4.19 -1.50 -2.44
N VAL A 2 3.43 -2.55 -2.13
CA VAL A 2 2.13 -2.52 -1.43
C VAL A 2 2.02 -3.78 -0.58
N VAL A 3 1.18 -3.75 0.45
CA VAL A 3 0.85 -4.89 1.30
C VAL A 3 -0.66 -5.08 1.30
N SER A 4 -1.13 -6.33 1.35
CA SER A 4 -2.55 -6.63 1.37
C SER A 4 -2.88 -7.81 2.28
N ASP A 5 -4.02 -7.75 2.94
CA ASP A 5 -4.62 -8.85 3.72
C ASP A 5 -5.65 -9.68 2.91
N GLY A 6 -5.74 -9.44 1.60
CA GLY A 6 -6.72 -10.06 0.71
C GLY A 6 -7.95 -9.19 0.41
N LEU A 7 -8.18 -8.10 1.15
CA LEU A 7 -9.24 -7.12 0.85
C LEU A 7 -8.72 -5.68 0.94
N ASN A 8 -8.04 -5.36 2.03
CA ASN A 8 -7.40 -4.08 2.24
C ASN A 8 -6.04 -4.06 1.53
N VAL A 9 -5.73 -2.96 0.87
CA VAL A 9 -4.44 -2.79 0.18
C VAL A 9 -3.81 -1.50 0.64
N VAL A 10 -2.71 -1.60 1.39
CA VAL A 10 -1.96 -0.44 1.87
C VAL A 10 -0.96 -0.01 0.81
N LEU A 11 -1.04 1.25 0.40
CA LEU A 11 -0.25 1.79 -0.71
C LEU A 11 0.13 3.27 -0.47
N PRO A 12 1.14 3.80 -1.18
CA PRO A 12 1.45 5.23 -1.13
C PRO A 12 0.23 6.07 -1.55
N ALA A 13 -0.11 7.09 -0.77
CA ALA A 13 -1.28 7.95 -1.02
C ALA A 13 -1.24 8.65 -2.39
N ALA A 14 -0.04 8.90 -2.93
CA ALA A 14 0.14 9.50 -4.26
C ALA A 14 -0.26 8.57 -5.42
N ALA A 15 -0.41 7.26 -5.20
CA ALA A 15 -0.73 6.28 -6.23
C ALA A 15 -2.25 6.20 -6.53
N THR A 16 -2.87 7.35 -6.82
CA THR A 16 -4.32 7.50 -6.99
C THR A 16 -4.89 6.65 -8.13
N GLY A 17 -4.22 6.62 -9.28
CA GLY A 17 -4.66 5.80 -10.42
C GLY A 17 -4.65 4.29 -10.12
N PHE A 18 -3.72 3.83 -9.30
CA PHE A 18 -3.69 2.43 -8.85
C PHE A 18 -4.78 2.16 -7.81
N ALA A 19 -5.02 3.10 -6.89
CA ALA A 19 -6.14 3.01 -5.95
C ALA A 19 -7.50 2.84 -6.68
N ASP A 20 -7.71 3.55 -7.78
CA ASP A 20 -8.96 3.43 -8.55
C ASP A 20 -9.09 2.09 -9.28
N GLN A 21 -7.99 1.51 -9.75
CA GLN A 21 -7.98 0.16 -10.31
C GLN A 21 -8.35 -0.87 -9.24
N LEU A 22 -7.81 -0.74 -8.03
CA LEU A 22 -8.11 -1.61 -6.91
C LEU A 22 -9.58 -1.54 -6.50
N ARG A 23 -10.16 -0.33 -6.41
CA ARG A 23 -11.60 -0.16 -6.13
C ARG A 23 -12.47 -0.87 -7.16
N ARG A 24 -12.16 -0.70 -8.46
CA ARG A 24 -12.90 -1.37 -9.54
C ARG A 24 -12.80 -2.90 -9.47
N ALA A 25 -11.69 -3.42 -8.97
CA ALA A 25 -11.48 -4.84 -8.76
C ALA A 25 -12.09 -5.38 -7.44
N GLY A 26 -12.72 -4.53 -6.62
CA GLY A 26 -13.39 -4.93 -5.37
C GLY A 26 -12.51 -4.86 -4.12
N PHE A 27 -11.29 -4.34 -4.23
CA PHE A 27 -10.39 -4.13 -3.08
C PHE A 27 -10.64 -2.78 -2.40
N LEU A 28 -10.19 -2.67 -1.15
CA LEU A 28 -10.25 -1.46 -0.32
C LEU A 28 -8.85 -0.82 -0.21
N PRO A 29 -8.50 0.15 -1.06
CA PRO A 29 -7.22 0.84 -0.96
C PRO A 29 -7.14 1.76 0.26
N VAL A 30 -6.06 1.63 1.03
CA VAL A 30 -5.70 2.46 2.18
C VAL A 30 -4.44 3.26 1.83
N GLY A 31 -4.63 4.55 1.54
CA GLY A 31 -3.54 5.46 1.20
C GLY A 31 -2.77 5.92 2.44
N VAL A 32 -1.46 5.74 2.44
CA VAL A 32 -0.56 6.19 3.51
C VAL A 32 0.44 7.18 2.96
N ASP A 33 0.68 8.27 3.68
CA ASP A 33 1.78 9.18 3.35
C ASP A 33 3.11 8.52 3.73
N LEU A 34 3.92 8.25 2.72
CA LEU A 34 5.23 7.63 2.84
C LEU A 34 6.33 8.56 2.33
N SER A 35 6.06 9.86 2.21
CA SER A 35 7.00 10.84 1.65
C SER A 35 8.36 10.84 2.37
N GLU A 36 8.38 10.72 3.71
CA GLU A 36 9.62 10.61 4.49
C GLU A 36 10.36 9.28 4.27
N LEU A 37 9.63 8.17 4.17
CA LEU A 37 10.22 6.86 3.89
C LEU A 37 10.82 6.81 2.48
N LEU A 38 10.17 7.42 1.50
CA LEU A 38 10.64 7.49 0.12
C LEU A 38 11.97 8.27 0.01
N LYS A 39 12.15 9.33 0.81
CA LYS A 39 13.44 10.07 0.87
C LYS A 39 14.59 9.19 1.35
N GLY A 40 14.31 8.23 2.23
CA GLY A 40 15.27 7.21 2.69
C GLY A 40 15.40 5.99 1.77
N GLY A 41 14.71 5.96 0.63
CA GLY A 41 14.69 4.80 -0.29
C GLY A 41 13.73 3.67 0.13
N GLY A 42 12.91 3.89 1.16
CA GLY A 42 11.93 2.94 1.68
C GLY A 42 10.51 3.10 1.10
N SER A 43 9.64 2.12 1.35
CA SER A 43 8.22 2.11 0.98
C SER A 43 7.46 1.08 1.84
N VAL A 44 6.13 1.00 1.76
CA VAL A 44 5.29 0.30 2.75
C VAL A 44 5.69 -1.15 3.03
N LYS A 45 6.06 -1.93 2.01
CA LYS A 45 6.47 -3.33 2.15
C LYS A 45 7.81 -3.49 2.85
N CYS A 46 8.73 -2.50 2.77
CA CYS A 46 9.99 -2.61 3.51
C CYS A 46 9.83 -2.32 5.01
N CYS A 47 8.66 -1.80 5.42
CA CYS A 47 8.31 -1.54 6.82
C CYS A 47 7.27 -2.52 7.37
N THR A 48 6.96 -3.59 6.63
CA THR A 48 5.92 -4.56 7.01
C THR A 48 6.49 -5.97 7.07
N LEU A 49 6.15 -6.70 8.13
CA LEU A 49 6.42 -8.13 8.28
C LEU A 49 5.09 -8.86 8.39
N GLU A 50 4.78 -9.70 7.39
CA GLU A 50 3.61 -10.58 7.43
C GLU A 50 4.00 -11.86 8.18
N VAL A 51 3.24 -12.20 9.24
CA VAL A 51 3.47 -13.39 10.05
C VAL A 51 2.30 -14.33 9.83
N HIS A 52 2.59 -15.56 9.40
CA HIS A 52 1.61 -16.62 9.21
C HIS A 52 1.86 -17.74 10.24
N PRO A 53 0.82 -18.50 10.65
CA PRO A 53 0.96 -19.64 11.56
C PRO A 53 1.88 -20.75 11.06
#